data_AF-A0A264VKP9-F1
#
_entry.id   AF-A0A264VKP9-F1
#
_cell.length_a   1.000
_cell.length_b   1.000
_cell.length_c   1.000
_cell.angle_alpha   90.00
_cell.angle_beta   90.00
_cell.angle_gamma   90.00
#
_symmetry.space_group_name_H-M   'P 1'
#
loop_
_entity.id
_entity.type
_entity.pdbx_description
1 polymer ?
#
loop_
_entity_poly.entity_id
_entity_poly.type
_entity_poly.pdbx_seq_one_letter_code
_entity_poly.pdbx_strand_id
1 'polypeptide(L)'
;MFVFKEDTFQRNPNNPCPDNEFNSDVIDFIKEIRKFYPELEHWSNTGVLFAWEGYLQDIYAVGWTELVRKRENGFLAYCYISQLRPCFDFGGTGTYNTEIWDLGEQEPWKKQPLPKLPDWLE
;
A
#
# COMPACT_ATOMS: atom_id res chain seq x y z
N MET A 1 13.74 -2.91 11.72
CA MET A 1 12.49 -2.26 11.27
C MET A 1 12.26 -2.75 9.86
N PHE A 2 11.02 -3.06 9.49
CA PHE A 2 10.73 -3.54 8.14
C PHE A 2 10.98 -2.42 7.12
N VAL A 3 11.55 -2.79 5.96
CA VAL A 3 11.80 -1.85 4.85
C VAL A 3 10.86 -2.23 3.70
N PHE A 4 9.96 -1.31 3.36
CA PHE A 4 9.00 -1.50 2.28
C PHE A 4 9.68 -1.44 0.91
N LYS A 5 9.29 -2.33 -0.01
CA LYS A 5 9.86 -2.49 -1.35
C LYS A 5 8.78 -2.30 -2.41
N GLU A 6 8.94 -1.27 -3.23
CA GLU A 6 7.97 -0.93 -4.26
C GLU A 6 7.89 -1.96 -5.39
N ASP A 7 8.93 -2.79 -5.59
CA ASP A 7 8.97 -3.83 -6.65
C ASP A 7 7.76 -4.76 -6.64
N THR A 8 7.15 -4.92 -5.46
CA THR A 8 5.92 -5.72 -5.24
C THR A 8 4.70 -5.15 -5.97
N PHE A 9 4.70 -3.84 -6.24
CA PHE A 9 3.57 -3.09 -6.78
C PHE A 9 3.80 -2.63 -8.23
N GLN A 10 4.89 -3.09 -8.87
CA GLN A 10 5.16 -2.79 -10.27
C GLN A 10 4.26 -3.62 -11.18
N ARG A 11 3.42 -2.96 -11.99
CA ARG A 11 2.55 -3.65 -12.97
C ARG A 11 3.31 -4.39 -14.05
N ASN A 12 4.48 -3.88 -14.47
CA ASN A 12 5.33 -4.52 -15.46
C ASN A 12 6.82 -4.33 -15.11
N PRO A 13 7.45 -5.31 -14.46
CA PRO A 13 8.87 -5.21 -14.07
C PRO A 13 9.83 -5.07 -15.26
N ASN A 14 9.44 -5.57 -16.44
CA ASN A 14 10.28 -5.54 -17.65
C ASN A 14 10.14 -4.22 -18.43
N ASN A 15 9.10 -3.44 -18.14
CA ASN A 15 8.87 -2.12 -18.73
C ASN A 15 8.10 -1.25 -17.72
N PRO A 16 8.79 -0.77 -16.67
CA PRO A 16 8.15 0.02 -15.62
C PRO A 16 7.59 1.32 -16.22
N CYS A 17 6.40 1.70 -15.75
CA CYS A 17 5.81 2.99 -16.08
C CYS A 17 6.74 4.09 -15.57
N PRO A 18 7.22 5.00 -16.42
CA PRO A 18 8.15 6.03 -15.98
C PRO A 18 7.38 7.15 -15.24
N ASP A 19 8.01 7.67 -14.18
CA ASP A 19 7.40 8.66 -13.28
C ASP A 19 7.02 10.00 -13.96
N ASN A 20 7.54 10.26 -15.16
CA ASN A 20 7.29 11.49 -15.93
C ASN A 20 6.09 11.40 -16.89
N GLU A 21 5.41 10.25 -16.97
CA GLU A 21 4.22 10.09 -17.82
C GLU A 21 2.92 10.52 -17.15
N PHE A 22 2.95 10.82 -15.84
CA PHE A 22 1.76 11.28 -15.11
C PHE A 22 1.46 12.76 -15.38
N ASN A 23 0.16 13.07 -15.52
CA ASN A 23 -0.31 14.45 -15.61
C ASN A 23 -0.18 15.19 -14.26
N SER A 24 -0.37 16.51 -14.27
CA SER A 24 -0.24 17.35 -13.08
C SER A 24 -1.14 16.91 -11.92
N ASP A 25 -2.36 16.47 -12.21
CA ASP A 25 -3.36 16.13 -11.20
C ASP A 25 -2.96 14.87 -10.44
N VAL A 26 -2.44 13.86 -11.15
CA VAL A 26 -1.91 12.63 -10.55
C VAL A 26 -0.67 12.93 -9.72
N ILE A 27 0.23 13.79 -10.22
CA ILE A 27 1.43 14.19 -9.48
C ILE A 27 1.07 14.93 -8.20
N ASP A 28 0.10 15.84 -8.23
CA ASP A 28 -0.32 16.57 -7.04
C ASP A 28 -1.03 15.66 -6.03
N PHE A 29 -1.84 14.72 -6.50
CA PHE A 29 -2.41 13.66 -5.65
C PHE A 29 -1.34 12.82 -4.95
N ILE A 30 -0.33 12.35 -5.68
CA ILE A 30 0.78 11.56 -5.12
C ILE A 30 1.54 12.38 -4.07
N LYS A 31 1.80 13.67 -4.34
CA LYS A 31 2.43 14.55 -3.34
C LYS A 31 1.60 14.63 -2.06
N GLU A 32 0.28 14.72 -2.13
CA GLU A 32 -0.59 14.72 -0.94
C GLU A 32 -0.50 13.39 -0.18
N ILE A 33 -0.53 12.24 -0.86
CA ILE A 33 -0.36 10.92 -0.23
C ILE A 33 0.97 10.83 0.51
N ARG A 34 2.06 11.18 -0.15
CA ARG A 34 3.42 11.00 0.39
C ARG A 34 3.63 11.73 1.71
N LYS A 35 2.94 12.85 1.95
CA LYS A 35 3.00 13.58 3.24
C LYS A 35 2.60 12.69 4.42
N PHE A 36 1.75 11.68 4.20
CA PHE A 36 1.26 10.79 5.25
C PHE A 36 2.13 9.55 5.48
N TYR A 37 3.01 9.19 4.54
CA TYR A 37 3.73 7.91 4.54
C TYR A 37 5.25 8.09 4.36
N PRO A 38 5.96 8.65 5.36
CA PRO A 38 7.42 8.77 5.33
C PRO A 38 8.12 7.41 5.19
N GLU A 39 7.47 6.31 5.57
CA GLU A 39 7.98 4.95 5.38
C GLU A 39 8.21 4.57 3.90
N LEU A 40 7.63 5.32 2.97
CA LEU A 40 7.69 5.12 1.53
C LEU A 40 8.44 6.25 0.81
N GLU A 41 9.20 7.11 1.52
CA GLU A 41 9.88 8.27 0.93
C GLU A 41 10.83 7.88 -0.22
N HIS A 42 11.43 6.69 -0.15
CA HIS A 42 12.35 6.15 -1.16
C HIS A 42 11.64 5.56 -2.39
N TRP A 43 10.31 5.43 -2.39
CA TRP A 43 9.55 4.87 -3.51
C TRP A 43 9.39 5.89 -4.65
N SER A 44 9.30 5.39 -5.87
CA SER A 44 8.89 6.16 -7.05
C SER A 44 7.44 6.67 -6.93
N ASN A 45 7.05 7.63 -7.78
CA ASN A 45 5.66 8.06 -7.88
C ASN A 45 4.76 6.92 -8.34
N THR A 46 5.26 6.13 -9.30
CA THR A 46 4.58 4.95 -9.83
C THR A 46 4.32 3.91 -8.76
N GLY A 47 5.31 3.61 -7.93
CA GLY A 47 5.19 2.64 -6.83
C GLY A 47 4.15 3.04 -5.81
N VAL A 48 4.14 4.31 -5.39
CA VAL A 48 3.13 4.85 -4.47
C VAL A 48 1.73 4.79 -5.09
N LEU A 49 1.58 5.23 -6.35
CA LEU A 49 0.30 5.23 -7.04
C LEU A 49 -0.26 3.81 -7.14
N PHE A 50 0.49 2.86 -7.69
CA PHE A 50 -0.01 1.50 -7.90
C PHE A 50 -0.31 0.76 -6.60
N ALA A 51 0.49 0.97 -5.56
CA ALA A 51 0.19 0.41 -4.25
C ALA A 51 -1.12 0.99 -3.68
N TRP A 52 -1.32 2.30 -3.79
CA TRP A 52 -2.53 2.98 -3.31
C TRP A 52 -3.77 2.54 -4.10
N GLU A 53 -3.66 2.43 -5.41
CA GLU A 53 -4.71 1.92 -6.29
C GLU A 53 -5.12 0.49 -5.92
N GLY A 54 -4.13 -0.40 -5.74
CA GLY A 54 -4.37 -1.78 -5.31
C GLY A 54 -5.07 -1.84 -3.96
N TYR A 55 -4.59 -1.06 -2.98
CA TYR A 55 -5.23 -0.95 -1.67
C TYR A 55 -6.69 -0.51 -1.76
N LEU A 56 -6.99 0.55 -2.52
CA LEU A 56 -8.36 1.03 -2.69
C LEU A 56 -9.27 0.01 -3.37
N GLN A 57 -8.74 -0.68 -4.38
CA GLN A 57 -9.48 -1.71 -5.10
C GLN A 57 -9.75 -2.93 -4.21
N ASP A 58 -8.75 -3.42 -3.49
CA ASP A 58 -8.84 -4.67 -2.73
C ASP A 58 -9.62 -4.50 -1.43
N ILE A 59 -9.43 -3.38 -0.73
CA ILE A 59 -9.96 -3.16 0.62
C ILE A 59 -11.27 -2.37 0.63
N TYR A 60 -11.49 -1.52 -0.36
CA TYR A 60 -12.70 -0.70 -0.41
C TYR A 60 -13.55 -0.94 -1.67
N ALA A 61 -13.05 -1.67 -2.66
CA ALA A 61 -13.71 -1.84 -3.96
C ALA A 61 -14.08 -0.49 -4.62
N VAL A 62 -13.22 0.53 -4.43
CA VAL A 62 -13.41 1.88 -4.99
C VAL A 62 -12.26 2.26 -5.92
N GLY A 63 -12.51 3.29 -6.74
CA GLY A 63 -11.50 3.84 -7.65
C GLY A 63 -10.43 4.68 -6.94
N TRP A 64 -9.31 4.88 -7.64
CA TRP A 64 -8.09 5.51 -7.15
C TRP A 64 -8.22 6.97 -6.67
N THR A 65 -9.27 7.67 -7.10
CA THR A 65 -9.51 9.09 -6.80
C THR A 65 -10.20 9.32 -5.45
N GLU A 66 -10.50 8.27 -4.69
CA GLU A 66 -11.15 8.44 -3.39
C GLU A 66 -10.21 9.09 -2.36
N LEU A 67 -10.77 10.09 -1.68
CA LEU A 67 -10.06 11.23 -1.09
C LEU A 67 -9.09 10.85 0.03
N VAL A 68 -7.81 11.15 -0.19
CA VAL A 68 -6.74 11.14 0.81
C VAL A 68 -6.96 12.32 1.76
N ARG A 69 -7.72 12.09 2.83
CA ARG A 69 -8.01 13.13 3.84
C ARG A 69 -7.14 13.01 5.10
N LYS A 70 -6.56 11.83 5.32
CA LYS A 70 -5.75 11.51 6.49
C LYS A 70 -4.85 10.30 6.20
N ARG A 71 -3.86 10.08 7.07
CA ARG A 71 -3.09 8.83 7.11
C ARG A 71 -4.02 7.65 7.41
N GLU A 72 -3.87 6.57 6.64
CA GLU A 72 -4.49 5.29 6.89
C GLU A 72 -3.41 4.25 7.14
N ASN A 73 -3.27 3.78 8.38
CA ASN A 73 -2.30 2.73 8.68
C ASN A 73 -2.66 1.40 7.98
N GLY A 74 -3.93 1.22 7.61
CA GLY A 74 -4.39 0.11 6.76
C GLY A 74 -3.65 0.03 5.42
N PHE A 75 -3.26 1.16 4.83
CA PHE A 75 -2.45 1.17 3.61
C PHE A 75 -1.06 0.55 3.83
N LEU A 76 -0.38 0.90 4.92
CA LEU A 76 0.91 0.30 5.24
C LEU A 76 0.76 -1.17 5.64
N ALA A 77 -0.33 -1.56 6.29
CA ALA A 77 -0.64 -2.96 6.57
C ALA A 77 -0.86 -3.77 5.29
N TYR A 78 -1.60 -3.22 4.33
CA TYR A 78 -1.77 -3.80 3.00
C TYR A 78 -0.42 -3.98 2.28
N CYS A 79 0.44 -2.94 2.30
CA CYS A 79 1.77 -3.03 1.71
C CYS A 79 2.64 -4.10 2.40
N TYR A 80 2.56 -4.17 3.73
CA TYR A 80 3.29 -5.12 4.55
C TYR A 80 2.88 -6.57 4.24
N ILE A 81 1.57 -6.83 4.15
CA ILE A 81 1.04 -8.16 3.81
C ILE A 81 1.41 -8.55 2.39
N SER A 82 1.19 -7.67 1.41
CA SER A 82 1.49 -7.96 0.00
C SER A 82 2.96 -8.37 -0.19
N GLN A 83 3.87 -7.79 0.59
CA GLN A 83 5.28 -8.15 0.57
C GLN A 83 5.63 -9.47 1.28
N LEU A 84 4.90 -9.83 2.33
CA LEU A 84 5.16 -11.06 3.10
C LEU A 84 4.35 -12.28 2.61
N ARG A 85 3.27 -12.02 1.87
CA ARG A 85 2.32 -12.98 1.32
C ARG A 85 1.87 -12.51 -0.08
N PRO A 86 2.73 -12.56 -1.09
CA PRO A 86 2.40 -12.07 -2.45
C PRO A 86 1.29 -12.87 -3.15
N CYS A 87 0.94 -14.05 -2.63
CA CYS A 87 -0.16 -14.88 -3.14
C CYS A 87 -1.44 -14.74 -2.32
N PHE A 88 -1.48 -13.85 -1.33
CA PHE A 88 -2.69 -13.64 -0.53
C PHE A 88 -3.75 -12.91 -1.35
N ASP A 89 -4.95 -13.47 -1.36
CA ASP A 89 -6.09 -12.89 -2.05
C ASP A 89 -6.92 -12.07 -1.05
N PHE A 90 -6.92 -10.75 -1.21
CA PHE A 90 -7.72 -9.84 -0.38
C PHE A 90 -9.22 -9.89 -0.72
N GLY A 91 -9.63 -10.69 -1.69
CA GLY A 91 -11.02 -10.96 -2.04
C GLY A 91 -11.71 -9.83 -2.83
N GLY A 92 -11.10 -8.66 -2.97
CA GLY A 92 -11.56 -7.56 -3.84
C GLY A 92 -12.89 -6.91 -3.45
N THR A 93 -13.53 -7.34 -2.35
CA THR A 93 -14.87 -6.91 -1.92
C THR A 93 -14.87 -6.29 -0.51
N GLY A 94 -13.71 -5.82 -0.04
CA GLY A 94 -13.56 -5.25 1.31
C GLY A 94 -13.70 -6.25 2.46
N THR A 95 -13.52 -7.53 2.16
CA THR A 95 -13.64 -8.65 3.10
C THR A 95 -12.69 -8.52 4.29
N TYR A 96 -11.49 -7.99 4.07
CA TYR A 96 -10.45 -7.85 5.11
C TYR A 96 -10.31 -6.43 5.66
N ASN A 97 -11.31 -5.56 5.46
CA ASN A 97 -11.20 -4.16 5.86
C ASN A 97 -10.89 -4.03 7.36
N THR A 98 -11.65 -4.70 8.23
CA THR A 98 -11.42 -4.65 9.67
C THR A 98 -10.05 -5.20 10.06
N GLU A 99 -9.66 -6.36 9.53
CA GLU A 99 -8.40 -7.02 9.83
C GLU A 99 -7.18 -6.19 9.41
N ILE A 100 -7.28 -5.51 8.26
CA ILE A 100 -6.24 -4.63 7.74
C ILE A 100 -6.10 -3.38 8.60
N TRP A 101 -7.22 -2.81 9.04
CA TRP A 101 -7.20 -1.67 9.95
C TRP A 101 -6.61 -2.04 11.31
N ASP A 102 -7.04 -3.15 11.90
CA ASP A 102 -6.53 -3.62 13.19
C ASP A 102 -5.03 -3.95 13.12
N LEU A 103 -4.56 -4.53 12.02
CA LEU A 103 -3.13 -4.75 11.79
C LEU A 103 -2.38 -3.42 11.62
N GLY A 104 -3.00 -2.45 10.93
CA GLY A 104 -2.48 -1.11 10.75
C GLY A 104 -2.20 -0.42 12.07
N GLU A 105 -3.15 -0.44 12.99
CA GLU A 105 -3.00 0.18 14.32
C GLU A 105 -1.95 -0.50 15.20
N GLN A 106 -1.61 -1.76 14.92
CA GLN A 106 -0.55 -2.48 15.63
C GLN A 106 0.87 -2.14 15.13
N GLU A 107 0.97 -1.51 13.96
CA GLU A 107 2.20 -1.11 13.28
C GLU A 107 3.33 -2.17 13.34
N PRO A 108 3.08 -3.43 12.94
CA PRO A 108 4.03 -4.53 13.10
C PRO A 108 5.38 -4.28 12.42
N TRP A 109 5.40 -3.51 11.33
CA TRP A 109 6.61 -3.10 10.60
C TRP A 109 7.60 -2.28 11.44
N LYS A 110 7.14 -1.63 12.52
CA LYS A 110 8.01 -0.87 13.43
C LYS A 110 8.71 -1.74 14.47
N LYS A 111 8.27 -2.99 14.69
CA LYS A 111 8.76 -3.86 15.77
C LYS A 111 10.06 -4.60 15.39
N GLN A 112 10.85 -4.96 16.41
CA GLN A 112 12.03 -5.82 16.30
C GLN A 112 12.08 -6.80 17.49
N PRO A 113 12.08 -8.13 17.25
CA PRO A 113 11.90 -8.79 15.95
C PRO A 113 10.51 -8.51 15.34
N LEU A 114 10.34 -8.81 14.04
CA LEU A 114 9.01 -8.73 13.43
C LEU A 114 8.07 -9.75 14.11
N PRO A 115 6.83 -9.38 14.44
CA PRO A 115 5.89 -10.30 15.08
C PRO A 115 5.46 -11.41 14.12
N LYS A 116 4.94 -12.52 14.68
CA LYS A 116 4.23 -13.54 13.89
C LYS A 116 3.09 -12.84 13.14
N LEU A 117 2.88 -13.24 11.88
CA LEU A 117 1.71 -12.81 11.13
C LEU A 117 0.42 -13.35 11.77
N PRO A 118 -0.67 -12.56 11.75
CA PRO A 118 -1.99 -13.02 12.12
C PRO A 118 -2.41 -14.33 11.43
N ASP A 119 -3.21 -15.15 12.11
CA ASP A 119 -3.60 -16.48 11.62
C ASP A 119 -4.51 -16.43 10.39
N TRP A 120 -5.19 -15.31 10.13
CA TRP A 120 -6.00 -15.12 8.92
C TRP A 120 -5.16 -14.90 7.65
N LEU A 121 -3.83 -14.74 7.79
CA LEU A 121 -2.84 -14.66 6.71
C LEU A 121 -2.09 -15.99 6.48
N GLU A 122 -2.54 -17.09 7.10
CA GLU A 122 -1.98 -18.43 6.93
C GLU A 122 -2.34 -19.07 5.59
#